data_AF-A0A7R9ZEM6-F1
#
_entry.id   AF-A0A7R9ZEM6-F1
#
_cell.length_a   1.000
_cell.length_b   1.000
_cell.length_c   1.000
_cell.angle_alpha   90.00
_cell.angle_beta   90.00
_cell.angle_gamma   90.00
#
_symmetry.space_group_name_H-M   'P 1'
#
loop_
_entity.id
_entity.type
_entity.pdbx_description
1 polymer ?
#
loop_
_entity_poly.entity_id
_entity_poly.type
_entity_poly.pdbx_seq_one_letter_code
_entity_poly.pdbx_strand_id
1 'polypeptide(L)'
;ARTAEVAEKVIAAAQTAEGGSNKVVLRVDFGIDGKVAKAVAAAFAKKVKDKAFLLVTADDASGRFMVVASAPKGMPKDIAVDCKAWATAATEGTGAKGGGKKDLAQFNAQGLDKIEGVLEKARAF
;
A
#
# COMPACT_ATOMS: atom_id res chain seq x y z
N ALA A 1 7.66 14.57 11.95
CA ALA A 1 8.54 13.43 11.58
C ALA A 1 7.97 12.77 10.32
N ARG A 2 8.82 12.34 9.38
CA ARG A 2 8.45 11.78 8.05
C ARG A 2 7.31 10.76 8.09
N THR A 3 7.31 9.85 9.07
CA THR A 3 6.27 8.83 9.26
C THR A 3 4.87 9.41 9.49
N ALA A 4 4.76 10.48 10.29
CA ALA A 4 3.47 11.08 10.63
C ALA A 4 2.82 11.70 9.40
N GLU A 5 3.60 12.40 8.58
CA GLU A 5 3.14 13.01 7.32
C GLU A 5 2.64 11.94 6.33
N VAL A 6 3.38 10.83 6.16
CA VAL A 6 2.95 9.74 5.28
C VAL A 6 1.65 9.12 5.80
N ALA A 7 1.54 8.89 7.11
CA ALA A 7 0.33 8.33 7.71
C ALA A 7 -0.89 9.25 7.51
N GLU A 8 -0.73 10.55 7.72
CA GLU A 8 -1.78 11.55 7.51
C GLU A 8 -2.27 11.56 6.06
N LYS A 9 -1.36 11.53 5.07
CA LYS A 9 -1.72 11.45 3.66
C LYS A 9 -2.52 10.19 3.32
N VAL A 10 -2.11 9.03 3.84
CA VAL A 10 -2.80 7.76 3.61
C VAL A 10 -4.18 7.75 4.28
N ILE A 11 -4.29 8.27 5.50
CA ILE A 11 -5.56 8.37 6.23
C ILE A 11 -6.51 9.33 5.52
N ALA A 12 -6.03 10.52 5.11
CA ALA A 12 -6.84 11.49 4.40
C ALA A 12 -7.37 10.92 3.08
N ALA A 13 -6.51 10.26 2.29
CA ALA A 13 -6.92 9.60 1.05
C ALA A 13 -8.02 8.56 1.25
N ALA A 14 -8.00 7.83 2.37
CA ALA A 14 -9.05 6.86 2.69
C ALA A 14 -10.36 7.51 3.16
N GLN A 15 -10.29 8.70 3.75
CA GLN A 15 -11.47 9.46 4.18
C GLN A 15 -12.14 10.19 3.00
N THR A 16 -11.36 10.59 1.99
CA THR A 16 -11.86 11.26 0.78
C THR A 16 -12.19 10.30 -0.36
N ALA A 17 -11.88 9.01 -0.22
CA ALA A 17 -12.27 8.01 -1.20
C ALA A 17 -13.80 7.90 -1.22
N GLU A 18 -14.43 8.57 -2.18
CA GLU A 18 -15.87 8.52 -2.42
C GLU A 18 -16.27 7.17 -3.05
N GLY A 19 -17.45 6.66 -2.67
CA GLY A 19 -17.99 5.42 -3.21
C GLY A 19 -17.54 4.17 -2.46
N GLY A 20 -18.34 3.09 -2.55
CA GLY A 20 -18.22 1.85 -1.78
C GLY A 20 -16.96 0.99 -2.00
N SER A 21 -15.84 1.58 -2.44
CA SER A 21 -14.56 0.88 -2.52
C SER A 21 -13.89 0.85 -1.14
N ASN A 22 -13.68 -0.37 -0.65
CA ASN A 22 -12.87 -0.67 0.53
C ASN A 22 -11.36 -0.63 0.25
N LYS A 23 -10.91 -0.17 -0.92
CA LYS A 23 -9.51 -0.15 -1.36
C LYS A 23 -9.06 1.27 -1.69
N VAL A 24 -7.90 1.67 -1.17
CA VAL A 24 -7.28 2.99 -1.39
C VAL A 24 -5.90 2.79 -2.01
N VAL A 25 -5.65 3.40 -3.18
CA VAL A 25 -4.36 3.29 -3.88
C VAL A 25 -3.72 4.65 -4.00
N LEU A 26 -2.49 4.78 -3.50
CA LEU A 26 -1.76 6.04 -3.54
C LEU A 26 -0.24 5.83 -3.61
N ARG A 27 0.46 6.91 -3.96
CA ARG A 27 1.92 7.00 -3.90
C ARG A 27 2.33 8.07 -2.90
N VAL A 28 3.24 7.73 -2.00
CA VAL A 28 3.90 8.68 -1.10
C VAL A 28 5.33 8.20 -0.90
N ASP A 29 6.30 9.00 -1.34
CA ASP A 29 7.69 8.56 -1.39
C ASP A 29 8.39 8.78 -0.05
N PHE A 30 8.82 7.68 0.56
CA PHE A 30 9.64 7.65 1.76
C PHE A 30 10.83 6.68 1.65
N GLY A 31 11.17 6.22 0.44
CA GLY A 31 12.21 5.22 0.19
C GLY A 31 11.78 3.79 0.50
N ILE A 32 12.75 2.88 0.66
CA ILE A 32 12.55 1.45 0.97
C ILE A 32 12.61 1.19 2.49
N ASP A 33 11.92 2.02 3.29
CA ASP A 33 11.92 1.89 4.75
C ASP A 33 10.71 1.10 5.26
N GLY A 34 10.92 -0.19 5.53
CA GLY A 34 9.88 -1.07 6.09
C GLY A 34 9.39 -0.66 7.48
N LYS A 35 10.17 0.09 8.28
CA LYS A 35 9.73 0.58 9.59
C LYS A 35 8.73 1.71 9.42
N VAL A 36 8.96 2.63 8.48
CA VAL A 36 8.00 3.69 8.12
C VAL A 36 6.71 3.05 7.63
N ALA A 37 6.79 2.11 6.68
CA ALA A 37 5.62 1.39 6.17
C ALA A 37 4.78 0.73 7.28
N LYS A 38 5.44 0.02 8.20
CA LYS A 38 4.76 -0.65 9.34
C LYS A 38 4.10 0.37 10.28
N ALA A 39 4.76 1.49 10.55
CA ALA A 39 4.22 2.54 11.41
C ALA A 39 3.01 3.25 10.75
N VAL A 40 3.07 3.48 9.44
CA VAL A 40 1.95 3.99 8.63
C VAL A 40 0.75 3.04 8.70
N ALA A 41 0.96 1.74 8.47
CA ALA A 41 -0.09 0.72 8.58
C ALA A 41 -0.74 0.70 9.97
N ALA A 42 0.07 0.80 11.04
CA ALA A 42 -0.44 0.86 12.41
C ALA A 42 -1.23 2.13 12.71
N ALA A 43 -0.79 3.29 12.20
CA ALA A 43 -1.50 4.56 12.35
C ALA A 43 -2.83 4.56 11.58
N PHE A 44 -2.80 4.08 10.33
CA PHE A 44 -3.97 3.91 9.48
C PHE A 44 -5.03 3.04 10.16
N ALA A 45 -4.65 1.84 10.62
CA ALA A 45 -5.56 0.90 11.26
C ALA A 45 -6.16 1.41 12.58
N LYS A 46 -5.64 2.49 13.18
CA LYS A 46 -6.27 3.15 14.35
C LYS A 46 -7.43 4.07 13.95
N LYS A 47 -7.39 4.65 12.75
CA LYS A 47 -8.33 5.68 12.29
C LYS A 47 -9.33 5.17 11.26
N VAL A 48 -8.93 4.19 10.45
CA VAL A 48 -9.71 3.61 9.36
C VAL A 48 -9.87 2.12 9.62
N LYS A 49 -11.12 1.62 9.54
CA LYS A 49 -11.49 0.24 9.93
C LYS A 49 -12.17 -0.55 8.81
N ASP A 50 -12.68 0.17 7.83
CA ASP A 50 -13.54 -0.26 6.74
C ASP A 50 -12.83 -0.21 5.37
N LYS A 51 -11.58 0.27 5.32
CA LYS A 51 -10.78 0.34 4.09
C LYS A 51 -9.39 -0.26 4.31
N ALA A 52 -8.84 -0.82 3.25
CA ALA A 52 -7.44 -1.21 3.11
C ALA A 52 -6.74 -0.23 2.18
N PHE A 53 -5.42 -0.12 2.28
CA PHE A 53 -4.62 0.67 1.36
C PHE A 53 -3.57 -0.19 0.65
N LEU A 54 -3.18 0.25 -0.55
CA LEU A 54 -1.96 -0.12 -1.24
C LEU A 54 -1.18 1.17 -1.52
N LEU A 55 0.02 1.24 -0.95
CA LEU A 55 0.92 2.37 -1.00
C LEU A 55 2.16 2.00 -1.80
N VAL A 56 2.49 2.82 -2.79
CA VAL A 56 3.77 2.75 -3.50
C VAL A 56 4.69 3.87 -3.00
N THR A 57 5.96 3.56 -2.83
CA THR A 57 7.01 4.52 -2.45
C THR A 57 8.25 4.27 -3.31
N ALA A 58 8.85 5.34 -3.82
CA ALA A 58 10.09 5.32 -4.57
C ALA A 58 11.30 5.65 -3.69
N ASP A 59 12.45 5.11 -4.09
CA ASP A 59 13.79 5.47 -3.66
C ASP A 59 14.63 5.80 -4.90
N ASP A 60 14.63 7.09 -5.29
CA ASP A 60 15.33 7.57 -6.48
C ASP A 60 16.83 7.27 -6.45
N ALA A 61 17.44 7.31 -5.26
CA ALA A 61 18.86 7.07 -5.09
C ALA A 61 19.27 5.64 -5.48
N SER A 62 18.38 4.65 -5.29
CA SER A 62 18.65 3.26 -5.64
C SER A 62 17.86 2.76 -6.85
N GLY A 63 17.02 3.59 -7.48
CA GLY A 63 16.17 3.20 -8.60
C GLY A 63 15.16 2.09 -8.24
N ARG A 64 14.81 1.98 -6.96
CA ARG A 64 13.91 0.95 -6.43
C ARG A 64 12.60 1.56 -5.95
N PHE A 65 11.56 0.76 -5.96
CA PHE A 65 10.31 1.09 -5.30
C PHE A 65 9.84 -0.05 -4.42
N MET A 66 9.01 0.30 -3.45
CA MET A 66 8.36 -0.63 -2.55
C MET A 66 6.85 -0.46 -2.65
N VAL A 67 6.16 -1.59 -2.62
CA VAL A 67 4.70 -1.68 -2.56
C VAL A 67 4.32 -2.26 -1.22
N VAL A 68 3.39 -1.62 -0.53
CA VAL A 68 2.88 -2.05 0.77
C VAL A 68 1.36 -2.07 0.71
N ALA A 69 0.75 -3.23 0.93
CA ALA A 69 -0.69 -3.35 1.09
C ALA A 69 -1.02 -3.70 2.54
N SER A 70 -2.00 -3.02 3.14
CA SER A 70 -2.43 -3.29 4.51
C SER A 70 -3.93 -3.07 4.70
N ALA A 71 -4.54 -4.00 5.43
CA ALA A 71 -5.92 -3.92 5.89
C ALA A 71 -5.95 -3.85 7.43
N PRO A 72 -6.89 -3.10 8.04
CA PRO A 72 -7.11 -3.10 9.47
C PRO A 72 -7.49 -4.50 9.96
N LYS A 73 -7.00 -4.87 11.15
CA LYS A 73 -7.44 -6.11 11.80
C LYS A 73 -8.94 -6.05 12.11
N GLY A 74 -9.64 -7.15 11.86
CA GLY A 74 -11.07 -7.27 12.15
C GLY A 74 -11.98 -6.62 11.11
N MET A 75 -11.45 -6.27 9.93
CA MET A 75 -12.27 -5.86 8.79
C MET A 75 -13.36 -6.92 8.50
N PRO A 76 -14.63 -6.52 8.28
CA PRO A 76 -15.72 -7.45 8.00
C PRO A 76 -15.40 -8.33 6.79
N LYS A 77 -15.80 -9.61 6.84
CA LYS A 77 -15.40 -10.63 5.85
C LYS A 77 -15.87 -10.31 4.43
N ASP A 78 -17.04 -9.71 4.31
CA ASP A 78 -17.68 -9.27 3.07
C ASP A 78 -16.94 -8.11 2.39
N ILE A 79 -16.15 -7.34 3.15
CA ILE A 79 -15.29 -6.26 2.63
C ILE A 79 -13.81 -6.50 2.94
N ALA A 80 -13.41 -7.73 3.27
CA ALA A 80 -12.02 -8.02 3.58
C ALA A 80 -11.19 -8.04 2.30
N VAL A 81 -10.05 -7.33 2.30
CA VAL A 81 -9.12 -7.30 1.17
C VAL A 81 -7.95 -8.23 1.47
N ASP A 82 -7.67 -9.18 0.57
CA ASP A 82 -6.45 -9.98 0.63
C ASP A 82 -5.26 -9.16 0.12
N CYS A 83 -4.55 -8.52 1.05
CA CYS A 83 -3.42 -7.64 0.77
C CYS A 83 -2.26 -8.36 0.09
N LYS A 84 -2.07 -9.65 0.37
CA LYS A 84 -1.04 -10.46 -0.30
C LYS A 84 -1.40 -10.67 -1.76
N ALA A 85 -2.63 -11.11 -2.04
CA ALA A 85 -3.10 -11.29 -3.40
C ALA A 85 -3.07 -9.97 -4.18
N TRP A 86 -3.54 -8.88 -3.56
CA TRP A 86 -3.58 -7.56 -4.17
C TRP A 86 -2.20 -7.03 -4.55
N ALA A 87 -1.24 -7.05 -3.61
CA ALA A 87 0.13 -6.59 -3.89
C ALA A 87 0.86 -7.50 -4.87
N THR A 88 0.57 -8.82 -4.87
CA THR A 88 1.13 -9.76 -5.85
C THR A 88 0.63 -9.44 -7.25
N ALA A 89 -0.68 -9.24 -7.44
CA ALA A 89 -1.27 -8.87 -8.71
C ALA A 89 -0.75 -7.50 -9.20
N ALA A 90 -0.69 -6.50 -8.30
CA ALA A 90 -0.20 -5.17 -8.62
C ALA A 90 1.27 -5.18 -9.09
N THR A 91 2.10 -6.08 -8.56
CA THR A 91 3.53 -6.16 -8.88
C THR A 91 3.90 -7.22 -9.93
N GLU A 92 2.91 -7.89 -10.51
CA GLU A 92 3.14 -8.90 -11.54
C GLU A 92 3.91 -8.33 -12.74
N GLY A 93 4.92 -9.05 -13.22
CA GLY A 93 5.77 -8.65 -14.35
C GLY A 93 6.86 -7.64 -13.99
N THR A 94 6.90 -7.11 -12.77
CA THR A 94 7.92 -6.13 -12.36
C THR A 94 9.24 -6.78 -11.90
N GLY A 95 9.20 -8.07 -11.56
CA GLY A 95 10.30 -8.79 -10.90
C GLY A 95 10.37 -8.54 -9.39
N ALA A 96 9.29 -8.01 -8.78
CA ALA A 96 9.28 -7.70 -7.36
C ALA A 96 9.51 -8.91 -6.46
N LYS A 97 10.25 -8.70 -5.38
CA LYS A 97 10.50 -9.68 -4.32
C LYS A 97 9.85 -9.24 -3.02
N GLY A 98 9.12 -10.14 -2.38
CA GLY A 98 8.38 -9.83 -1.17
C GLY A 98 7.43 -10.92 -0.75
N GLY A 99 6.54 -10.57 0.16
CA GLY A 99 5.53 -11.48 0.68
C GLY A 99 4.72 -10.85 1.80
N GLY A 100 3.91 -11.67 2.46
CA GLY A 100 3.04 -11.21 3.52
C GLY A 100 1.93 -12.19 3.86
N LYS A 101 1.02 -11.69 4.68
CA LYS A 101 -0.25 -12.33 5.06
C LYS A 101 -1.41 -11.58 4.42
N LYS A 102 -2.63 -12.10 4.61
CA LYS A 102 -3.85 -11.50 4.04
C LYS A 102 -4.09 -10.05 4.49
N ASP A 103 -3.62 -9.66 5.66
CA ASP A 103 -3.81 -8.33 6.26
C ASP A 103 -2.64 -7.36 6.01
N LEU A 104 -1.48 -7.87 5.60
CA LEU A 104 -0.29 -7.06 5.37
C LEU A 104 0.67 -7.77 4.41
N ALA A 105 1.07 -7.10 3.34
CA ALA A 105 2.09 -7.57 2.42
C ALA A 105 3.00 -6.44 1.94
N GLN A 106 4.25 -6.78 1.64
CA GLN A 106 5.26 -5.84 1.17
C GLN A 106 6.13 -6.48 0.09
N PHE A 107 6.40 -5.72 -0.96
CA PHE A 107 7.21 -6.12 -2.11
C PHE A 107 8.16 -5.00 -2.51
N ASN A 108 9.33 -5.36 -3.04
CA ASN A 108 10.33 -4.44 -3.53
C ASN A 108 10.71 -4.80 -4.96
N ALA A 109 10.80 -3.82 -5.84
CA ALA A 109 11.20 -4.00 -7.23
C ALA A 109 12.18 -2.91 -7.68
N GLN A 110 12.85 -3.16 -8.82
CA GLN A 110 13.66 -2.17 -9.53
C GLN A 110 12.89 -1.60 -10.73
N GLY A 111 13.24 -0.37 -11.10
CA GLY A 111 12.69 0.33 -12.25
C GLY A 111 11.51 1.21 -11.85
N LEU A 112 11.77 2.50 -11.61
CA LEU A 112 10.76 3.48 -11.20
C LEU A 112 9.74 3.77 -12.31
N ASP A 113 10.13 3.53 -13.56
CA ASP A 113 9.27 3.57 -14.74
C ASP A 113 8.08 2.59 -14.65
N LYS A 114 8.19 1.55 -13.81
CA LYS A 114 7.12 0.55 -13.61
C LYS A 114 6.05 0.98 -12.61
N ILE A 115 6.26 2.07 -11.86
CA ILE A 115 5.36 2.48 -10.77
C ILE A 115 3.95 2.79 -11.30
N GLU A 116 3.83 3.44 -12.45
CA GLU A 116 2.54 3.78 -13.07
C GLU A 116 1.69 2.52 -13.27
N GLY A 117 2.25 1.51 -13.95
CA GLY A 117 1.56 0.25 -14.20
C GLY A 117 1.21 -0.53 -12.93
N VAL A 118 2.01 -0.41 -11.86
CA VAL A 118 1.68 -0.99 -10.55
C VAL A 118 0.46 -0.31 -9.94
N LEU A 119 0.39 1.03 -10.00
CA LEU A 119 -0.74 1.79 -9.49
C LEU A 119 -2.02 1.48 -10.28
N GLU A 120 -1.94 1.36 -11.61
CA GLU A 120 -3.06 0.98 -12.47
C GLU A 120 -3.60 -0.42 -12.11
N LYS A 121 -2.72 -1.43 -12.05
CA LYS A 121 -3.10 -2.80 -11.65
C LYS A 121 -3.70 -2.84 -10.25
N ALA A 122 -3.15 -2.06 -9.31
CA ALA A 122 -3.68 -1.97 -7.96
C ALA A 122 -5.10 -1.39 -7.94
N ARG A 123 -5.41 -0.38 -8.76
CA ARG A 123 -6.77 0.20 -8.84
C ARG A 123 -7.77 -0.75 -9.52
N ALA A 124 -7.31 -1.63 -10.41
CA ALA A 124 -8.15 -2.56 -11.16
C ALA A 124 -8.47 -3.88 -10.44
N PHE A 125 -7.78 -4.20 -9.35
CA PHE A 125 -7.98 -5.39 -8.52
C PHE A 125 -9.23 -5.28 -7.63
#